data_AF-A0A6I7QP44-F1
#
_entry.id   AF-A0A6I7QP44-F1
#
_cell.length_a   1.000
_cell.length_b   1.000
_cell.length_c   1.000
_cell.angle_alpha   90.00
_cell.angle_beta   90.00
_cell.angle_gamma   90.00
#
_symmetry.space_group_name_H-M   'P 1'
#
loop_
_entity.id
_entity.type
_entity.pdbx_description
1 polymer ?
#
loop_
_entity_poly.entity_id
_entity_poly.type
_entity_poly.pdbx_seq_one_letter_code
_entity_poly.pdbx_strand_id
1 'polypeptide(L)'
;MGIFDTVRFDPPRTCPNCGTTISEVQTKVFDPGLREYRVGDVIYGSPILSGVIREDLYCPGCAAMENSERRSVWFSIWHTLLVGVYDDPSEAEARLQTVDRAELLDYLARHQSAALTWHDRFSRLYGELQNLHDFQQRDENDEAKREDLRFFRIREILDADDPLGELISNNRPQNPEDETEVSRED
;
A
#
# COMPACT_ATOMS: atom_id res chain seq x y z
N MET A 1 3.29 -17.46 -13.30
CA MET A 1 2.52 -17.02 -12.11
C MET A 1 1.66 -15.85 -12.55
N GLY A 2 0.40 -15.75 -12.11
CA GLY A 2 -0.49 -14.65 -12.52
C GLY A 2 -0.26 -13.40 -11.68
N ILE A 3 -0.68 -12.24 -12.18
CA ILE A 3 -0.75 -10.99 -11.39
C ILE A 3 -2.05 -11.03 -10.57
N PHE A 4 -1.95 -10.71 -9.29
CA PHE A 4 -3.06 -10.67 -8.33
C PHE A 4 -2.95 -9.40 -7.51
N ASP A 5 -4.07 -8.83 -7.12
CA ASP A 5 -4.12 -7.81 -6.08
C ASP A 5 -4.29 -8.47 -4.72
N THR A 6 -3.92 -7.77 -3.65
CA THR A 6 -3.97 -8.27 -2.28
C THR A 6 -4.93 -7.42 -1.46
N VAL A 7 -5.92 -8.04 -0.81
CA VAL A 7 -6.79 -7.37 0.15
C VAL A 7 -6.35 -7.77 1.56
N ARG A 8 -5.92 -6.81 2.39
CA ARG A 8 -5.52 -7.05 3.78
C ARG A 8 -6.75 -7.06 4.70
N PHE A 9 -6.74 -7.97 5.66
CA PHE A 9 -7.74 -8.08 6.70
C PHE A 9 -7.29 -7.36 7.96
N ASP A 10 -8.17 -6.50 8.46
CA ASP A 10 -8.02 -5.85 9.75
C ASP A 10 -9.36 -5.91 10.50
N PRO A 11 -9.51 -6.76 11.54
CA PRO A 11 -8.49 -7.67 12.09
C PRO A 11 -8.23 -8.91 11.20
N PRO A 12 -7.08 -9.59 11.35
CA PRO A 12 -6.80 -10.86 10.68
C PRO A 12 -7.84 -11.94 11.00
N ARG A 13 -8.13 -12.80 10.03
CA ARG A 13 -9.08 -13.92 10.19
C ARG A 13 -8.36 -15.14 10.74
N THR A 14 -9.04 -15.94 11.56
CA THR A 14 -8.51 -17.22 12.02
C THR A 14 -9.19 -18.35 11.25
N CYS A 15 -8.44 -19.31 10.74
CA CYS A 15 -9.01 -20.48 10.08
C CYS A 15 -9.65 -21.43 11.10
N PRO A 16 -10.98 -21.70 11.07
CA PRO A 16 -11.61 -22.64 12.00
C PRO A 16 -11.05 -24.07 11.97
N ASN A 17 -10.39 -24.49 10.90
CA ASN A 17 -9.91 -25.86 10.75
C ASN A 17 -8.53 -26.08 11.40
N CYS A 18 -7.58 -25.17 11.17
CA CYS A 18 -6.20 -25.32 11.64
C CYS A 18 -5.76 -24.24 12.65
N GLY A 19 -6.60 -23.24 12.91
CA GLY A 19 -6.28 -22.10 13.77
C GLY A 19 -5.24 -21.12 13.19
N THR A 20 -4.76 -21.34 11.96
CA THR A 20 -3.81 -20.43 11.31
C THR A 20 -4.45 -19.08 11.05
N THR A 21 -3.74 -18.02 11.40
CA THR A 21 -4.10 -16.64 11.11
C THR A 21 -3.88 -16.35 9.63
N ILE A 22 -4.90 -15.77 8.99
CA ILE A 22 -4.90 -15.31 7.61
C ILE A 22 -5.05 -13.79 7.67
N SER A 23 -4.01 -13.08 7.25
CA SER A 23 -3.96 -11.62 7.26
C SER A 23 -4.41 -10.99 5.95
N GLU A 24 -4.53 -11.76 4.88
CA GLU A 24 -4.79 -11.24 3.53
C GLU A 24 -5.41 -12.29 2.62
N VAL A 25 -5.97 -11.83 1.51
CA VAL A 25 -6.47 -12.65 0.40
C VAL A 25 -6.01 -12.06 -0.93
N GLN A 26 -5.61 -12.94 -1.84
CA GLN A 26 -5.25 -12.55 -3.21
C GLN A 26 -6.48 -12.65 -4.10
N THR A 27 -6.72 -11.62 -4.92
CA THR A 27 -7.87 -11.53 -5.81
C THR A 27 -7.45 -11.20 -7.24
N LYS A 28 -8.22 -11.74 -8.20
CA LYS A 28 -8.15 -11.42 -9.63
C LYS A 28 -9.38 -10.68 -10.12
N VAL A 29 -10.32 -10.39 -9.23
CA VAL A 29 -11.63 -9.89 -9.63
C VAL A 29 -11.57 -8.43 -10.07
N PHE A 30 -10.55 -7.69 -9.60
CA PHE A 30 -10.29 -6.30 -9.98
C PHE A 30 -9.46 -6.23 -11.26
N ASP A 31 -8.89 -5.05 -11.58
CA ASP A 31 -7.89 -4.89 -12.63
C ASP A 31 -6.49 -5.17 -12.05
N PRO A 32 -5.94 -6.40 -12.21
CA PRO A 32 -4.82 -6.87 -11.42
C PRO A 32 -3.57 -6.05 -11.69
N GLY A 33 -3.07 -5.36 -10.66
CA GLY A 33 -1.98 -4.41 -10.76
C GLY A 33 -0.91 -4.57 -9.68
N LEU A 34 -0.91 -5.70 -8.96
CA LEU A 34 -0.10 -5.93 -7.75
C LEU A 34 -0.41 -4.90 -6.64
N ARG A 35 -1.65 -4.43 -6.58
CA ARG A 35 -2.06 -3.41 -5.62
C ARG A 35 -2.44 -4.07 -4.30
N GLU A 36 -2.16 -3.36 -3.22
CA GLU A 36 -2.69 -3.69 -1.92
C GLU A 36 -3.91 -2.83 -1.61
N TYR A 37 -4.97 -3.46 -1.09
CA TYR A 37 -6.22 -2.81 -0.70
C TYR A 37 -6.55 -3.10 0.76
N ARG A 38 -7.08 -2.08 1.43
CA ARG A 38 -7.64 -2.13 2.78
C ARG A 38 -9.06 -1.59 2.76
N VAL A 39 -9.80 -1.83 3.84
CA VAL A 39 -11.12 -1.22 4.00
C VAL A 39 -10.99 0.31 4.01
N GLY A 40 -11.79 0.95 3.16
CA GLY A 40 -11.79 2.37 2.83
C GLY A 40 -10.91 2.76 1.66
N ASP A 41 -10.31 1.80 0.94
CA ASP A 41 -9.56 2.08 -0.29
C ASP A 41 -10.44 2.05 -1.54
N VAL A 42 -10.04 2.84 -2.54
CA VAL A 42 -10.70 2.86 -3.85
C VAL A 42 -10.16 1.72 -4.70
N ILE A 43 -11.04 0.82 -5.11
CA ILE A 43 -10.74 -0.32 -5.96
C ILE A 43 -10.71 0.12 -7.43
N TYR A 44 -9.57 -0.11 -8.08
CA TYR A 44 -9.42 0.15 -9.51
C TYR A 44 -9.86 -1.07 -10.32
N GLY A 45 -10.70 -0.83 -11.32
CA GLY A 45 -11.19 -1.92 -12.19
C GLY A 45 -12.14 -2.89 -11.51
N SER A 46 -12.84 -2.46 -10.45
CA SER A 46 -13.95 -3.23 -9.89
C SER A 46 -14.98 -3.52 -10.99
N PRO A 47 -15.45 -4.78 -11.14
CA PRO A 47 -16.45 -5.15 -12.14
C PRO A 47 -17.84 -4.57 -11.82
N ILE A 48 -18.03 -4.09 -10.59
CA ILE A 48 -19.28 -3.48 -10.11
C ILE A 48 -19.04 -2.11 -9.50
N LEU A 49 -20.03 -1.23 -9.62
CA LEU A 49 -20.00 0.07 -8.95
C LEU A 49 -20.31 -0.07 -7.46
N SER A 50 -21.42 -0.74 -7.14
CA SER A 50 -21.82 -1.06 -5.77
C SER A 50 -22.42 -2.46 -5.71
N GLY A 51 -22.10 -3.23 -4.68
CA GLY A 51 -22.59 -4.60 -4.49
C GLY A 51 -21.58 -5.46 -3.72
N VAL A 52 -21.79 -6.77 -3.75
CA VAL A 52 -20.93 -7.74 -3.06
C VAL A 52 -20.24 -8.64 -4.07
N ILE A 53 -18.94 -8.88 -3.86
CA ILE A 53 -18.13 -9.81 -4.65
C ILE A 53 -17.71 -10.97 -3.75
N ARG A 54 -17.87 -12.20 -4.23
CA ARG A 54 -17.35 -13.40 -3.57
C ARG A 54 -15.93 -13.68 -4.07
N GLU A 55 -15.02 -13.95 -3.14
CA GLU A 55 -13.65 -14.39 -3.43
C GLU A 55 -13.34 -15.66 -2.63
N ASP A 56 -12.54 -16.56 -3.20
CA ASP A 56 -12.13 -17.79 -2.52
C ASP A 56 -10.97 -17.51 -1.55
N LEU A 57 -11.16 -17.91 -0.29
CA LEU A 57 -10.18 -17.70 0.77
C LEU A 57 -9.25 -18.92 0.86
N TYR A 58 -7.99 -18.69 0.55
CA TYR A 58 -6.94 -19.69 0.71
C TYR A 58 -6.36 -19.68 2.14
N CYS A 59 -6.18 -20.87 2.71
CA CYS A 59 -5.51 -21.04 4.00
C CYS A 59 -4.20 -21.82 3.81
N PRO A 60 -3.03 -21.24 4.15
CA PRO A 60 -1.74 -21.90 3.97
C PRO A 60 -1.61 -23.16 4.85
N GLY A 61 -2.19 -23.16 6.04
CA GLY A 61 -2.14 -24.31 6.96
C GLY A 61 -2.98 -25.51 6.50
N CYS A 62 -4.02 -25.28 5.69
CA CYS A 62 -4.89 -26.35 5.19
C CYS A 62 -4.55 -26.81 3.77
N ALA A 63 -3.63 -26.14 3.08
CA ALA A 63 -3.35 -26.37 1.66
C ALA A 63 -2.89 -27.80 1.33
N ALA A 64 -2.27 -28.49 2.28
CA ALA A 64 -1.81 -29.88 2.13
C ALA A 64 -2.85 -30.93 2.57
N MET A 65 -4.01 -30.52 3.09
CA MET A 65 -5.05 -31.43 3.57
C MET A 65 -6.09 -31.68 2.49
N GLU A 66 -6.34 -32.95 2.14
CA GLU A 66 -7.34 -33.35 1.13
C GLU A 66 -8.78 -32.91 1.46
N ASN A 67 -9.06 -32.62 2.74
CA ASN A 67 -10.36 -32.16 3.23
C ASN A 67 -10.41 -30.65 3.52
N SER A 68 -9.59 -29.83 2.87
CA SER A 68 -9.71 -28.38 3.04
C SER A 68 -11.03 -27.88 2.44
N GLU A 69 -11.99 -27.49 3.28
CA GLU A 69 -13.20 -26.82 2.82
C GLU A 69 -12.83 -25.51 2.12
N ARG A 70 -13.35 -25.31 0.90
CA ARG A 70 -13.22 -24.05 0.18
C ARG A 70 -14.02 -23.01 0.94
N ARG A 71 -13.31 -22.08 1.58
CA ARG A 71 -13.93 -20.91 2.18
C ARG A 71 -14.00 -19.80 1.16
N SER A 72 -14.96 -18.92 1.37
CA SER A 72 -15.04 -17.69 0.61
C SER A 72 -15.14 -16.52 1.57
N VAL A 73 -14.73 -15.36 1.09
CA VAL A 73 -14.94 -14.06 1.72
C VAL A 73 -15.75 -13.19 0.77
N TRP A 74 -16.44 -12.22 1.33
CA TRP A 74 -17.32 -11.33 0.59
C TRP A 74 -16.84 -9.89 0.72
N PHE A 75 -16.46 -9.28 -0.39
CA PHE A 75 -16.08 -7.88 -0.46
C PHE A 75 -17.32 -7.03 -0.67
N SER A 76 -17.60 -6.11 0.24
CA SER A 76 -18.63 -5.10 0.07
C SER A 76 -18.03 -3.89 -0.64
N ILE A 77 -18.52 -3.59 -1.83
CA ILE A 77 -18.06 -2.47 -2.66
C ILE A 77 -19.17 -1.43 -2.71
N TRP A 78 -18.85 -0.18 -2.41
CA TRP A 78 -19.77 0.95 -2.46
C TRP A 78 -19.17 2.07 -3.31
N HIS A 79 -19.72 2.33 -4.49
CA HIS A 79 -19.17 3.29 -5.46
C HIS A 79 -17.65 3.15 -5.66
N THR A 80 -17.18 1.95 -5.97
CA THR A 80 -15.75 1.55 -6.10
C THR A 80 -14.92 1.58 -4.80
N LEU A 81 -15.49 1.93 -3.66
CA LEU A 81 -14.83 1.89 -2.36
C LEU A 81 -14.98 0.49 -1.72
N LEU A 82 -13.90 -0.09 -1.21
CA LEU A 82 -13.97 -1.30 -0.38
C LEU A 82 -14.49 -0.91 1.01
N VAL A 83 -15.77 -1.15 1.32
CA VAL A 83 -16.37 -0.75 2.62
C VAL A 83 -16.40 -1.86 3.66
N GLY A 84 -15.93 -3.06 3.29
CA GLY A 84 -15.72 -4.15 4.23
C GLY A 84 -15.45 -5.48 3.56
N VAL A 85 -14.98 -6.42 4.38
CA VAL A 85 -14.80 -7.83 4.02
C VAL A 85 -15.49 -8.67 5.07
N TYR A 86 -16.29 -9.66 4.66
CA TYR A 86 -17.13 -10.46 5.55
C TYR A 86 -17.00 -11.96 5.26
N ASP A 87 -17.38 -12.80 6.23
CA ASP A 87 -17.49 -14.26 6.08
C ASP A 87 -18.94 -14.71 5.76
N ASP A 88 -19.90 -13.78 5.76
CA ASP A 88 -21.30 -14.06 5.42
C ASP A 88 -21.78 -13.08 4.34
N PRO A 89 -22.45 -13.56 3.28
CA PRO A 89 -22.98 -12.69 2.23
C PRO A 89 -24.05 -11.71 2.75
N SER A 90 -24.88 -12.11 3.71
CA SER A 90 -25.95 -11.28 4.26
C SER A 90 -25.38 -10.10 5.05
N GLU A 91 -24.31 -10.34 5.83
CA GLU A 91 -23.56 -9.26 6.50
C GLU A 91 -22.94 -8.28 5.49
N ALA A 92 -22.34 -8.82 4.42
CA ALA A 92 -21.75 -8.01 3.36
C ALA A 92 -22.78 -7.12 2.64
N GLU A 93 -23.99 -7.64 2.40
CA GLU A 93 -25.09 -6.87 1.80
C GLU A 93 -25.67 -5.83 2.76
N ALA A 94 -25.88 -6.21 4.03
CA ALA A 94 -26.35 -5.29 5.07
C ALA A 94 -25.38 -4.12 5.26
N ARG A 95 -24.07 -4.38 5.12
CA ARG A 95 -23.05 -3.33 5.21
C ARG A 95 -23.27 -2.20 4.20
N LEU A 96 -23.68 -2.51 2.97
CA LEU A 96 -23.88 -1.50 1.92
C LEU A 96 -24.99 -0.49 2.26
N GLN A 97 -25.91 -0.84 3.16
CA GLN A 97 -27.00 0.03 3.61
C GLN A 97 -26.61 0.91 4.80
N THR A 98 -25.47 0.63 5.45
CA THR A 98 -25.03 1.27 6.69
C THR A 98 -23.78 2.12 6.51
N VAL A 99 -23.30 2.29 5.28
CA VAL A 99 -22.19 3.20 4.97
C VAL A 99 -22.62 4.62 5.32
N ASP A 100 -22.02 5.17 6.37
CA ASP A 100 -22.36 6.50 6.85
C ASP A 100 -21.40 7.57 6.31
N ARG A 101 -21.79 8.83 6.46
CA ARG A 101 -21.01 9.96 5.96
C ARG A 101 -19.72 10.18 6.75
N ALA A 102 -19.70 9.88 8.05
CA ALA A 102 -18.54 10.13 8.90
C ALA A 102 -17.39 9.21 8.49
N GLU A 103 -17.70 7.94 8.27
CA GLU A 103 -16.78 6.93 7.81
C GLU A 103 -16.20 7.27 6.43
N LEU A 104 -17.03 7.76 5.50
CA LEU A 104 -16.54 8.24 4.20
C LEU A 104 -15.57 9.41 4.33
N LEU A 105 -15.82 10.32 5.27
CA LEU A 105 -14.91 11.44 5.55
C LEU A 105 -13.60 10.96 6.16
N ASP A 106 -13.64 9.95 7.04
CA ASP A 106 -12.44 9.34 7.61
C ASP A 106 -11.60 8.66 6.52
N TYR A 107 -12.23 7.91 5.62
CA TYR A 107 -11.53 7.32 4.47
C TYR A 107 -10.89 8.39 3.59
N LEU A 108 -11.61 9.46 3.26
CA LEU A 108 -11.06 10.57 2.49
C LEU A 108 -9.89 11.24 3.21
N ALA A 109 -10.00 11.46 4.53
CA ALA A 109 -8.95 12.08 5.33
C ALA A 109 -7.67 11.24 5.36
N ARG A 110 -7.80 9.90 5.45
CA ARG A 110 -6.66 8.98 5.33
C ARG A 110 -5.98 9.09 3.97
N HIS A 111 -6.75 9.03 2.87
CA HIS A 111 -6.21 9.18 1.50
C HIS A 111 -5.51 10.53 1.28
N GLN A 112 -6.09 11.62 1.78
CA GLN A 112 -5.46 12.95 1.71
C GLN A 112 -4.16 13.01 2.51
N SER A 113 -4.14 12.41 3.70
CA SER A 113 -2.94 12.36 4.55
C SER A 113 -1.82 11.53 3.91
N ALA A 114 -2.17 10.39 3.32
CA ALA A 114 -1.24 9.54 2.57
C ALA A 114 -0.67 10.29 1.36
N ALA A 115 -1.51 10.94 0.56
CA ALA A 115 -1.08 11.71 -0.60
C ALA A 115 -0.17 12.90 -0.24
N LEU A 116 -0.47 13.62 0.85
CA LEU A 116 0.39 14.69 1.36
C LEU A 116 1.73 14.16 1.86
N THR A 117 1.72 13.04 2.58
CA THR A 117 2.92 12.37 3.07
C THR A 117 3.80 11.92 1.90
N TRP A 118 3.21 11.32 0.88
CA TRP A 118 3.91 10.94 -0.35
C TRP A 118 4.49 12.16 -1.06
N HIS A 119 3.71 13.23 -1.21
CA HIS A 119 4.16 14.45 -1.89
C HIS A 119 5.33 15.12 -1.17
N ASP A 120 5.31 15.20 0.16
CA ASP A 120 6.40 15.75 0.96
C ASP A 120 7.68 14.93 0.79
N ARG A 121 7.57 13.59 0.89
CA ARG A 121 8.70 12.67 0.70
C ARG A 121 9.29 12.77 -0.70
N PHE A 122 8.44 12.74 -1.72
CA PHE A 122 8.87 12.85 -3.11
C PHE A 122 9.57 14.20 -3.36
N SER A 123 9.00 15.29 -2.87
CA SER A 123 9.58 16.63 -3.04
C SER A 123 10.94 16.74 -2.34
N ARG A 124 11.08 16.14 -1.15
CA ARG A 124 12.34 16.08 -0.40
C ARG A 124 13.39 15.27 -1.16
N LEU A 125 13.06 14.05 -1.59
CA LEU A 125 13.96 13.20 -2.37
C LEU A 125 14.38 13.88 -3.67
N TYR A 126 13.44 14.48 -4.38
CA TYR A 126 13.72 15.21 -5.62
C TYR A 126 14.70 16.36 -5.39
N GLY A 127 14.49 17.17 -4.34
CA GLY A 127 15.40 18.25 -3.97
C GLY A 127 16.80 17.74 -3.60
N GLU A 128 16.91 16.62 -2.89
CA GLU A 128 18.19 16.01 -2.54
C GLU A 128 18.92 15.44 -3.76
N LEU A 129 18.21 14.79 -4.69
CA LEU A 129 18.77 14.33 -5.96
C LEU A 129 19.24 15.50 -6.83
N GLN A 130 18.47 16.58 -6.88
CA GLN A 130 18.86 17.78 -7.62
C GLN A 130 20.12 18.42 -7.00
N ASN A 131 20.20 18.49 -5.67
CA ASN A 131 21.40 18.98 -4.99
C ASN A 131 22.61 18.10 -5.24
N LEU A 132 22.45 16.76 -5.25
CA LEU A 132 23.53 15.83 -5.59
C LEU A 132 24.01 16.03 -7.03
N HIS A 133 23.08 16.12 -7.97
CA HIS A 133 23.38 16.38 -9.37
C HIS A 133 24.13 17.70 -9.56
N ASP A 134 23.65 18.78 -8.95
CA ASP A 134 24.29 20.09 -9.02
C ASP A 134 25.68 20.09 -8.38
N PHE A 135 25.87 19.34 -7.30
CA PHE A 135 27.17 19.15 -6.66
C PHE A 135 28.16 18.43 -7.59
N GLN A 136 27.73 17.38 -8.28
CA GLN A 136 28.54 16.62 -9.24
C GLN A 136 28.92 17.43 -10.48
N GLN A 137 28.07 18.38 -10.90
CA GLN A 137 28.34 19.23 -12.08
C GLN A 137 29.24 20.43 -11.80
N ARG A 138 29.43 20.85 -10.53
CA ARG A 138 30.35 21.96 -10.21
C ARG A 138 31.81 21.50 -10.29
N ASP A 139 32.70 22.42 -10.65
CA ASP A 139 34.15 22.17 -10.75
C ASP A 139 34.80 22.01 -9.37
N GLU A 140 35.81 21.15 -9.22
CA GLU A 140 36.47 20.85 -7.91
C GLU A 140 37.19 22.05 -7.27
N ASN A 141 37.58 23.05 -8.05
CA ASN A 141 38.32 24.24 -7.58
C ASN A 141 37.44 25.31 -6.92
N ASP A 142 36.13 25.08 -6.83
CA ASP A 142 35.20 26.03 -6.26
C ASP A 142 35.23 25.87 -4.72
N GLU A 143 36.07 26.63 -4.00
CA GLU A 143 36.13 26.62 -2.51
C GLU A 143 34.74 26.85 -1.88
N ALA A 144 33.83 27.51 -2.62
CA ALA A 144 32.41 27.64 -2.30
C ALA A 144 31.67 26.30 -2.15
N LYS A 145 32.14 25.19 -2.74
CA LYS A 145 31.60 23.83 -2.54
C LYS A 145 31.60 23.43 -1.06
N ARG A 146 32.57 23.90 -0.28
CA ARG A 146 32.74 23.57 1.15
C ARG A 146 31.95 24.47 2.10
N GLU A 147 31.35 25.54 1.64
CA GLU A 147 30.59 26.47 2.51
C GLU A 147 29.12 26.64 2.11
N ASP A 148 28.70 26.14 0.96
CA ASP A 148 27.29 26.23 0.53
C ASP A 148 26.38 25.38 1.43
N LEU A 149 25.62 26.05 2.29
CA LEU A 149 24.67 25.46 3.25
C LEU A 149 23.64 24.54 2.58
N ARG A 150 23.38 24.72 1.27
CA ARG A 150 22.48 23.87 0.49
C ARG A 150 22.95 22.42 0.39
N PHE A 151 24.26 22.18 0.51
CA PHE A 151 24.84 20.84 0.43
C PHE A 151 25.11 20.21 1.80
N PHE A 152 24.81 20.89 2.91
CA PHE A 152 25.14 20.40 4.25
C PHE A 152 24.55 19.01 4.53
N ARG A 153 23.30 18.75 4.11
CA ARG A 153 22.63 17.46 4.29
C ARG A 153 23.17 16.33 3.42
N ILE A 154 23.64 16.62 2.21
CA ILE A 154 24.17 15.58 1.31
C ILE A 154 25.65 15.27 1.59
N ARG A 155 26.38 16.12 2.32
CA ARG A 155 27.79 15.86 2.64
C ARG A 155 28.02 14.58 3.41
N GLU A 156 27.21 14.35 4.45
CA GLU A 156 27.30 13.13 5.26
C GLU A 156 27.02 11.89 4.39
N ILE A 157 26.18 12.04 3.36
CA ILE A 157 25.79 10.97 2.44
C ILE A 157 26.81 10.78 1.31
N LEU A 158 27.53 11.83 0.91
CA LEU A 158 28.57 11.79 -0.12
C LEU A 158 29.80 10.98 0.30
N ASP A 159 30.05 10.88 1.60
CA ASP A 159 31.14 10.08 2.18
C ASP A 159 30.77 8.59 2.33
N ALA A 160 29.51 8.21 2.04
CA ALA A 160 29.06 6.82 2.07
C ALA A 160 29.54 6.02 0.85
N ASP A 161 29.65 4.69 1.01
CA ASP A 161 30.03 3.79 -0.09
C ASP A 161 28.98 3.78 -1.24
N ASP A 162 27.70 4.02 -0.91
CA ASP A 162 26.60 4.20 -1.86
C ASP A 162 25.72 5.42 -1.48
N PRO A 163 26.09 6.63 -1.93
CA PRO A 163 25.35 7.86 -1.62
C PRO A 163 23.91 7.86 -2.15
N LEU A 164 23.67 7.19 -3.27
CA LEU A 164 22.33 7.12 -3.87
C LEU A 164 21.44 6.15 -3.06
N GLY A 165 21.99 4.99 -2.68
CA GLY A 165 21.31 4.05 -1.80
C GLY A 165 20.95 4.65 -0.45
N GLU A 166 21.85 5.43 0.16
CA GLU A 166 21.58 6.14 1.41
C GLU A 166 20.51 7.23 1.26
N LEU A 167 20.54 8.01 0.16
CA LEU A 167 19.49 9.00 -0.14
C LEU A 167 18.12 8.33 -0.25
N ILE A 168 18.03 7.23 -0.99
CA ILE A 168 16.77 6.48 -1.14
C ILE A 168 16.32 5.95 0.22
N SER A 169 17.25 5.35 0.99
CA SER A 169 16.97 4.80 2.33
C SER A 169 16.44 5.86 3.30
N ASN A 170 17.06 7.04 3.34
CA ASN A 170 16.65 8.15 4.22
C ASN A 170 15.26 8.69 3.88
N ASN A 171 14.81 8.50 2.64
CA ASN A 171 13.49 8.90 2.15
C ASN A 171 12.47 7.76 2.12
N ARG A 172 12.84 6.55 2.57
CA ARG A 172 11.87 5.45 2.67
C ARG A 172 10.77 5.77 3.68
N PRO A 173 9.56 5.26 3.44
CA PRO A 173 8.52 5.21 4.45
C PRO A 173 9.03 4.66 5.78
N GLN A 174 8.77 5.38 6.87
CA GLN A 174 9.03 4.85 8.22
C GLN A 174 7.86 4.02 8.75
N ASN A 175 6.68 4.17 8.15
CA ASN A 175 5.50 3.41 8.50
C ASN A 175 5.15 2.47 7.32
N PRO A 176 5.04 1.15 7.51
CA PRO A 176 4.69 0.20 6.46
C PRO A 176 3.33 0.48 5.80
N GLU A 177 2.48 1.29 6.44
CA GLU A 177 1.21 1.75 5.87
C GLU A 177 1.37 2.73 4.70
N ASP A 178 2.53 3.39 4.57
CA ASP A 178 2.80 4.29 3.45
C ASP A 178 3.59 3.60 2.32
N GLU A 179 3.92 2.30 2.46
CA GLU A 179 4.59 1.50 1.42
C GLU A 179 3.59 0.96 0.36
N THR A 180 2.30 0.92 0.68
CA THR A 180 1.27 0.21 -0.11
C THR A 180 0.99 0.80 -1.50
N GLU A 181 1.51 1.99 -1.81
CA GLU A 181 1.43 2.58 -3.16
C GLU A 181 2.70 2.37 -4.00
N VAL A 182 3.81 1.90 -3.41
CA VAL A 182 5.15 1.93 -4.04
C VAL A 182 5.71 0.54 -4.34
N SER A 183 5.00 -0.55 -4.03
CA SER A 183 5.39 -1.91 -4.43
C SER A 183 5.12 -2.16 -5.93
N ARG A 184 5.83 -1.41 -6.78
CA ARG A 184 6.16 -1.79 -8.15
C ARG A 184 7.67 -2.05 -8.19
N GLU A 185 8.06 -3.31 -8.09
CA GLU A 185 9.40 -3.75 -8.49
C GLU A 185 9.26 -4.87 -9.53
N ASP A 186 9.56 -4.47 -10.77
CA ASP A 186 10.32 -5.13 -11.85
C ASP A 186 10.15 -6.63 -12.16
#